data_AF-A0A074JLX4-F1
#
_entry.id   AF-A0A074JLX4-F1
#
_cell.length_a   1.000
_cell.length_b   1.000
_cell.length_c   1.000
_cell.angle_alpha   90.00
_cell.angle_beta   90.00
_cell.angle_gamma   90.00
#
_symmetry.space_group_name_H-M   'P 1'
#
loop_
_entity.id
_entity.type
_entity.pdbx_description
1 polymer ?
#
loop_
_entity_poly.entity_id
_entity_poly.type
_entity_poly.pdbx_seq_one_letter_code
_entity_poly.pdbx_strand_id
1 'polypeptide(L)'
;MWRVFRVSFLALATGGVLGLLALLWFYPVLAAGICPRCFGLDRAAPCIFVDSAMSRDDRRALVETIDGARAQVAHFYPDREAHSRILACSTKACDQRLGGRGAAAVTYSLGSWAVVRVAPRGLTETILAHELTHTETHARLGILGQIRGKMPAWFDEGLSVLVSDDPRYLNPGTGIERCKALPDQPLPVSPFEWAPLAGRDNGLYAQAACAVLIWAAHEGGAQAIHTRLASGTAFP
;
A
#
# COMPACT_ATOMS: atom_id res chain seq x y z
N MET A 1 26.27 33.43 20.03
CA MET A 1 26.12 32.07 19.48
C MET A 1 24.89 31.34 20.03
N TRP A 2 24.76 31.14 21.34
CA TRP A 2 23.61 30.43 21.96
C TRP A 2 22.20 30.96 21.59
N ARG A 3 22.01 32.28 21.51
CA ARG A 3 20.73 32.89 21.09
C ARG A 3 20.37 32.57 19.63
N VAL A 4 21.35 32.56 18.73
CA VAL A 4 21.14 32.23 17.31
C VAL A 4 20.77 30.76 17.16
N PHE A 5 21.49 29.86 17.84
CA PHE A 5 21.13 28.43 17.87
C PHE A 5 19.71 28.18 18.43
N ARG A 6 19.30 28.90 19.47
CA ARG A 6 17.94 28.80 20.02
C ARG A 6 16.86 29.28 19.04
N VAL A 7 17.07 30.40 18.36
CA VAL A 7 16.11 30.93 17.38
C VAL A 7 16.00 29.99 16.17
N SER A 8 17.12 29.49 15.65
CA SER A 8 17.13 28.51 14.55
C SER A 8 16.45 27.20 14.94
N PHE A 9 16.69 26.70 16.16
CA PHE A 9 16.02 25.50 16.65
C PHE A 9 14.50 25.70 16.80
N LEU A 10 14.06 26.83 17.37
CA LEU A 10 12.64 27.16 17.51
C LEU A 10 11.95 27.30 16.15
N ALA A 11 12.60 27.94 15.17
CA ALA A 11 12.08 28.06 13.82
C ALA A 11 11.93 26.69 13.14
N LEU A 12 12.93 25.81 13.24
CA LEU A 12 12.87 24.44 12.70
C LEU A 12 11.80 23.60 13.39
N ALA A 13 11.71 23.67 14.72
CA ALA A 13 10.68 22.96 15.47
C ALA A 13 9.28 23.43 15.09
N THR A 14 9.07 24.75 15.01
CA THR A 14 7.78 25.34 14.61
C THR A 14 7.43 24.94 13.19
N GLY A 15 8.37 25.04 12.25
CA GLY A 15 8.19 24.61 10.86
C GLY A 15 7.85 23.12 10.76
N GLY A 16 8.54 22.27 11.51
CA GLY A 16 8.25 20.83 11.57
C GLY A 16 6.86 20.52 12.11
N VAL A 17 6.43 21.20 13.18
CA VAL A 17 5.07 21.06 13.74
C VAL A 17 4.02 21.50 12.72
N LEU A 18 4.19 22.68 12.10
CA LEU A 18 3.26 23.17 11.08
C LEU A 18 3.18 22.22 9.87
N GLY A 19 4.32 21.68 9.44
CA GLY A 19 4.39 20.69 8.37
C GLY A 19 3.64 19.39 8.73
N LEU A 20 3.82 18.88 9.95
CA LEU A 20 3.09 17.71 10.43
C LEU A 20 1.58 17.98 10.51
N LEU A 21 1.17 19.14 11.03
CA LEU A 21 -0.24 19.51 11.09
C LEU A 21 -0.87 19.61 9.69
N ALA A 22 -0.15 20.21 8.74
CA ALA A 22 -0.60 20.27 7.34
C ALA A 22 -0.73 18.86 6.73
N LEU A 23 0.24 17.98 6.96
CA LEU A 23 0.19 16.59 6.49
C LEU A 23 -1.04 15.87 7.04
N LEU A 24 -1.28 15.94 8.35
CA LEU A 24 -2.43 15.30 9.00
C LEU A 24 -3.77 15.90 8.56
N TRP A 25 -3.80 17.17 8.16
CA TRP A 25 -4.98 17.83 7.62
C TRP A 25 -5.29 17.37 6.19
N PHE A 26 -4.29 17.34 5.31
CA PHE A 26 -4.49 16.93 3.91
C PHE A 26 -4.65 15.42 3.74
N TYR A 27 -4.12 14.63 4.67
CA TYR A 27 -4.21 13.18 4.70
C TYR A 27 -4.91 12.71 5.98
N PRO A 28 -6.25 12.89 6.10
CA PRO A 28 -6.99 12.54 7.31
C PRO A 28 -6.87 11.06 7.70
N VAL A 29 -6.59 10.17 6.74
CA VAL A 29 -6.23 8.76 6.99
C VAL A 29 -5.04 8.60 7.95
N LEU A 30 -4.03 9.46 7.89
CA LEU A 30 -2.87 9.39 8.77
C LEU A 30 -3.23 9.83 10.20
N ALA A 31 -4.05 10.87 10.32
CA ALA A 31 -4.60 11.29 11.61
C ALA A 31 -5.52 10.22 12.22
N ALA A 32 -6.36 9.58 11.39
CA ALA A 32 -7.16 8.42 11.78
C ALA A 32 -6.29 7.22 12.15
N GLY A 33 -5.15 7.05 11.49
CA GLY A 33 -4.13 6.07 11.84
C GLY A 33 -3.63 6.26 13.27
N ILE A 34 -3.50 7.50 13.76
CA ILE A 34 -3.08 7.84 15.14
C ILE A 34 -4.24 7.67 16.13
N CYS A 35 -5.40 8.26 15.84
CA CYS A 35 -6.61 8.18 16.68
C CYS A 35 -7.83 7.66 15.88
N PRO A 36 -7.99 6.34 15.71
CA PRO A 36 -9.10 5.78 14.93
C PRO A 36 -10.48 6.20 15.47
N ARG A 37 -10.63 6.26 16.80
CA ARG A 37 -11.89 6.66 17.44
C ARG A 37 -12.28 8.12 17.19
N CYS A 38 -11.31 9.01 17.06
CA CYS A 38 -11.55 10.42 16.69
C CYS A 38 -12.20 10.53 15.30
N PHE A 39 -11.98 9.51 14.46
CA PHE A 39 -12.56 9.35 13.15
C PHE A 39 -13.62 8.25 13.14
N GLY A 40 -14.34 8.05 14.25
CA GLY A 40 -15.49 7.13 14.34
C GLY A 40 -15.20 5.71 13.88
N LEU A 41 -13.99 5.23 14.12
CA LEU A 41 -13.62 3.82 13.93
C LEU A 41 -13.49 3.14 15.29
N ASP A 42 -14.01 1.92 15.36
CA ASP A 42 -13.83 1.02 16.49
C ASP A 42 -12.74 0.00 16.20
N ARG A 43 -12.14 -0.57 17.24
CA ARG A 43 -11.21 -1.70 17.09
C ARG A 43 -12.02 -2.99 16.85
N ALA A 44 -11.74 -3.70 15.76
CA ALA A 44 -12.24 -5.06 15.52
C ALA A 44 -11.25 -6.13 16.02
N ALA A 45 -9.95 -5.88 15.85
CA ALA A 45 -8.86 -6.77 16.26
C ALA A 45 -7.54 -5.95 16.44
N PRO A 46 -6.43 -6.55 16.90
CA PRO A 46 -5.14 -5.86 16.92
C PRO A 46 -4.80 -5.25 15.56
N CYS A 47 -4.53 -3.94 15.55
CA CYS A 47 -4.26 -3.14 14.34
C CYS A 47 -5.35 -3.12 13.25
N ILE A 48 -6.55 -3.63 13.51
CA ILE A 48 -7.70 -3.59 12.59
C ILE A 48 -8.78 -2.71 13.21
N PHE A 49 -9.10 -1.62 12.52
CA PHE A 49 -10.11 -0.65 12.91
C PHE A 49 -11.17 -0.53 11.83
N VAL A 50 -12.42 -0.44 12.24
CA VAL A 50 -13.59 -0.55 11.36
C VAL A 50 -14.57 0.59 11.63
N ASP A 51 -15.35 0.96 10.63
CA ASP A 51 -16.50 1.87 10.80
C ASP A 51 -17.34 1.46 12.01
N SER A 52 -17.66 2.39 12.90
CA SER A 52 -18.45 2.10 14.10
C SER A 52 -19.82 1.51 13.75
N ALA A 53 -20.35 1.85 12.57
CA ALA A 53 -21.61 1.32 12.06
C ALA A 53 -21.51 -0.13 11.52
N MET A 54 -20.32 -0.70 11.36
CA MET A 54 -20.13 -2.07 10.87
C MET A 54 -20.68 -3.09 11.89
N SER A 55 -21.53 -4.01 11.44
CA SER A 55 -22.17 -5.02 12.30
C SER A 55 -21.13 -5.97 12.91
N ARG A 56 -21.45 -6.62 14.04
CA ARG A 56 -20.51 -7.56 14.67
C ARG A 56 -20.13 -8.72 13.77
N ASP A 57 -21.08 -9.20 12.96
CA ASP A 57 -20.84 -10.32 12.04
C ASP A 57 -19.94 -9.89 10.88
N ASP A 58 -20.17 -8.69 10.31
CA ASP A 58 -19.30 -8.14 9.27
C ASP A 58 -17.88 -7.88 9.80
N ARG A 59 -17.75 -7.43 11.05
CA ARG A 59 -16.43 -7.24 11.69
C ARG A 59 -15.66 -8.56 11.79
N ARG A 60 -16.33 -9.65 12.17
CA ARG A 60 -15.72 -10.98 12.25
C ARG A 60 -15.33 -11.50 10.86
N ALA A 61 -16.24 -11.40 9.89
CA ALA A 61 -15.97 -11.79 8.51
C ALA A 61 -14.79 -11.00 7.90
N LEU A 62 -14.71 -9.70 8.18
CA LEU A 62 -13.58 -8.88 7.72
C LEU A 62 -12.26 -9.29 8.37
N VAL A 63 -12.24 -9.62 9.66
CA VAL A 63 -11.03 -10.11 10.33
C VAL A 63 -10.56 -11.41 9.69
N GLU A 64 -11.48 -12.36 9.44
CA GLU A 64 -11.19 -13.61 8.73
C GLU A 64 -10.66 -13.34 7.32
N THR A 65 -11.26 -12.39 6.59
CA THR A 65 -10.80 -11.98 5.24
C THR A 65 -9.38 -11.39 5.27
N ILE A 66 -9.06 -10.57 6.28
CA ILE A 66 -7.72 -10.00 6.46
C ILE A 66 -6.71 -11.10 6.80
N ASP A 67 -7.10 -12.09 7.59
CA ASP A 67 -6.21 -13.20 7.92
C ASP A 67 -5.96 -14.12 6.72
N GLY A 68 -6.96 -14.35 5.86
CA GLY A 68 -6.79 -14.98 4.55
C GLY A 68 -5.79 -14.23 3.65
N ALA A 69 -5.98 -12.91 3.52
CA ALA A 69 -5.07 -12.06 2.75
C ALA A 69 -3.62 -12.10 3.28
N ARG A 70 -3.45 -12.09 4.61
CA ARG A 70 -2.11 -12.25 5.23
C ARG A 70 -1.51 -13.62 4.92
N ALA A 71 -2.30 -14.69 4.99
CA ALA A 71 -1.84 -16.03 4.67
C ALA A 71 -1.40 -16.15 3.20
N GLN A 72 -2.16 -15.54 2.28
CA GLN A 72 -1.78 -15.47 0.87
C GLN A 72 -0.46 -14.71 0.68
N VAL A 73 -0.33 -13.51 1.24
CA VAL A 73 0.91 -12.71 1.17
C VAL A 73 2.10 -13.47 1.76
N ALA A 74 1.89 -14.28 2.80
CA ALA A 74 2.94 -15.10 3.42
C ALA A 74 3.55 -16.16 2.48
N HIS A 75 2.89 -16.51 1.38
CA HIS A 75 3.48 -17.41 0.36
C HIS A 75 4.65 -16.74 -0.38
N PHE A 76 4.61 -15.40 -0.50
CA PHE A 76 5.68 -14.61 -1.10
C PHE A 76 6.58 -13.97 -0.04
N TYR A 77 6.01 -13.48 1.07
CA TYR A 77 6.74 -12.89 2.20
C TYR A 77 6.51 -13.69 3.48
N PRO A 78 7.24 -14.80 3.71
CA PRO A 78 7.01 -15.67 4.86
C PRO A 78 7.14 -14.97 6.21
N ASP A 79 8.09 -14.04 6.31
CA ASP A 79 8.31 -13.24 7.51
C ASP A 79 7.56 -11.91 7.43
N ARG A 80 6.86 -11.54 8.51
CA ARG A 80 6.16 -10.25 8.59
C ARG A 80 7.12 -9.17 9.07
N GLU A 81 7.47 -8.23 8.20
CA GLU A 81 8.30 -7.06 8.55
C GLU A 81 7.48 -5.78 8.72
N ALA A 82 6.27 -5.73 8.13
CA ALA A 82 5.43 -4.54 8.21
C ALA A 82 4.63 -4.46 9.51
N HIS A 83 4.46 -3.22 9.98
CA HIS A 83 3.57 -2.78 11.04
C HIS A 83 2.47 -1.93 10.43
N SER A 84 1.42 -2.59 9.91
CA SER A 84 0.29 -1.92 9.28
C SER A 84 -0.91 -1.78 10.22
N ARG A 85 -1.57 -0.61 10.17
CA ARG A 85 -2.93 -0.42 10.70
C ARG A 85 -3.92 -0.41 9.55
N ILE A 86 -4.94 -1.26 9.62
CA ILE A 86 -6.02 -1.31 8.62
C ILE A 86 -7.19 -0.50 9.14
N LEU A 87 -7.63 0.48 8.35
CA LEU A 87 -8.79 1.34 8.61
C LEU A 87 -9.86 1.02 7.55
N ALA A 88 -10.84 0.20 7.92
CA ALA A 88 -11.83 -0.35 7.00
C ALA A 88 -13.20 0.33 7.18
N CYS A 89 -13.73 0.86 6.09
CA CYS A 89 -15.03 1.53 6.07
C CYS A 89 -16.11 0.62 5.50
N SER A 90 -17.25 0.48 6.21
CA SER A 90 -18.46 -0.16 5.66
C SER A 90 -19.35 0.81 4.90
N THR A 91 -19.15 2.13 5.07
CA THR A 91 -19.93 3.17 4.40
C THR A 91 -19.07 4.11 3.54
N LYS A 92 -19.69 4.70 2.50
CA LYS A 92 -19.05 5.74 1.68
C LYS A 92 -18.71 6.99 2.51
N ALA A 93 -19.54 7.33 3.49
CA ALA A 93 -19.31 8.48 4.37
C ALA A 93 -18.06 8.28 5.25
N CYS A 94 -17.87 7.07 5.80
CA CYS A 94 -16.62 6.73 6.48
C CYS A 94 -15.42 6.89 5.54
N ASP A 95 -15.51 6.34 4.33
CA ASP A 95 -14.40 6.38 3.37
C ASP A 95 -14.01 7.82 2.99
N GLN A 96 -15.00 8.66 2.69
CA GLN A 96 -14.80 10.07 2.37
C GLN A 96 -14.18 10.86 3.53
N ARG A 97 -14.59 10.58 4.77
CA ARG A 97 -13.99 11.18 5.97
C ARG A 97 -12.51 10.83 6.12
N LEU A 98 -12.10 9.65 5.67
CA LEU A 98 -10.69 9.24 5.61
C LEU A 98 -9.98 9.74 4.34
N GLY A 99 -10.61 10.59 3.53
CA GLY A 99 -10.03 11.18 2.32
C GLY A 99 -10.21 10.31 1.06
N GLY A 100 -11.10 9.33 1.09
CA GLY A 100 -11.40 8.47 -0.06
C GLY A 100 -11.95 9.23 -1.27
N ARG A 101 -11.36 8.95 -2.44
CA ARG A 101 -11.71 9.59 -3.73
C ARG A 101 -12.06 8.58 -4.82
N GLY A 102 -12.54 7.40 -4.41
CA GLY A 102 -13.02 6.36 -5.31
C GLY A 102 -12.16 5.11 -5.35
N ALA A 103 -10.88 5.14 -4.96
CA ALA A 103 -10.02 3.95 -4.86
C ALA A 103 -10.57 2.90 -3.87
N ALA A 104 -10.42 1.61 -4.18
CA ALA A 104 -10.96 0.51 -3.37
C ALA A 104 -10.24 0.38 -2.03
N ALA A 105 -8.93 0.53 -2.07
CA ALA A 105 -8.07 0.71 -0.93
C ALA A 105 -6.86 1.55 -1.35
N VAL A 106 -6.11 2.06 -0.37
CA VAL A 106 -4.83 2.73 -0.58
C VAL A 106 -3.94 2.49 0.64
N THR A 107 -2.70 2.11 0.39
CA THR A 107 -1.64 1.99 1.39
C THR A 107 -0.81 3.28 1.48
N TYR A 108 -0.65 3.78 2.70
CA TYR A 108 0.26 4.87 3.04
C TYR A 108 1.35 4.30 3.94
N SER A 109 2.60 4.33 3.50
CA SER A 109 3.69 3.71 4.25
C SER A 109 4.95 4.58 4.29
N LEU A 110 5.77 4.33 5.31
CA LEU A 110 7.11 4.87 5.44
C LEU A 110 7.99 3.85 6.17
N GLY A 111 8.90 3.21 5.44
CA GLY A 111 9.61 2.03 5.94
C GLY A 111 8.64 0.92 6.32
N SER A 112 8.83 0.35 7.51
CA SER A 112 7.98 -0.73 8.05
C SER A 112 6.65 -0.26 8.62
N TRP A 113 6.38 1.05 8.72
CA TRP A 113 5.10 1.55 9.23
C TRP A 113 4.13 1.83 8.09
N ALA A 114 2.89 1.36 8.23
CA ALA A 114 1.85 1.62 7.23
C ALA A 114 0.46 1.87 7.84
N VAL A 115 -0.36 2.61 7.11
CA VAL A 115 -1.79 2.75 7.32
C VAL A 115 -2.49 2.39 6.00
N VAL A 116 -3.35 1.40 6.04
CA VAL A 116 -4.13 0.94 4.89
C VAL A 116 -5.56 1.44 5.05
N ARG A 117 -6.02 2.31 4.15
CA ARG A 117 -7.44 2.71 4.08
C ARG A 117 -8.16 1.77 3.14
N VAL A 118 -9.28 1.22 3.59
CA VAL A 118 -10.09 0.30 2.79
C VAL A 118 -11.51 0.86 2.68
N ALA A 119 -11.95 1.14 1.45
CA ALA A 119 -13.31 1.56 1.15
C ALA A 119 -14.26 0.35 1.20
N PRO A 120 -15.59 0.54 1.24
CA PRO A 120 -16.54 -0.58 1.31
C PRO A 120 -16.36 -1.61 0.19
N ARG A 121 -16.03 -1.15 -1.02
CA ARG A 121 -15.78 -1.99 -2.19
C ARG A 121 -14.42 -2.71 -2.19
N GLY A 122 -13.57 -2.41 -1.21
CA GLY A 122 -12.22 -2.98 -1.05
C GLY A 122 -12.13 -4.07 0.02
N LEU A 123 -13.25 -4.42 0.67
CA LEU A 123 -13.31 -5.42 1.74
C LEU A 123 -13.30 -6.86 1.17
N THR A 124 -12.36 -7.14 0.27
CA THR A 124 -12.17 -8.46 -0.34
C THR A 124 -10.74 -8.94 -0.08
N GLU A 125 -10.57 -10.26 -0.03
CA GLU A 125 -9.26 -10.87 0.22
C GLU A 125 -8.21 -10.43 -0.80
N THR A 126 -8.53 -10.48 -2.09
CA THR A 126 -7.63 -10.03 -3.18
C THR A 126 -7.17 -8.59 -3.01
N ILE A 127 -8.08 -7.65 -2.71
CA ILE A 127 -7.71 -6.24 -2.56
C ILE A 127 -6.87 -6.05 -1.29
N LEU A 128 -7.22 -6.72 -0.19
CA LEU A 128 -6.43 -6.68 1.03
C LEU A 128 -5.04 -7.28 0.83
N ALA A 129 -4.91 -8.39 0.08
CA ALA A 129 -3.63 -9.01 -0.24
C ALA A 129 -2.76 -8.08 -1.09
N HIS A 130 -3.36 -7.36 -2.05
CA HIS A 130 -2.67 -6.35 -2.86
C HIS A 130 -2.07 -5.26 -1.95
N GLU A 131 -2.89 -4.66 -1.09
CA GLU A 131 -2.44 -3.61 -0.19
C GLU A 131 -1.40 -4.09 0.83
N LEU A 132 -1.59 -5.30 1.38
CA LEU A 132 -0.63 -5.88 2.32
C LEU A 132 0.71 -6.18 1.65
N THR A 133 0.70 -6.53 0.36
CA THR A 133 1.93 -6.70 -0.43
C THR A 133 2.73 -5.41 -0.47
N HIS A 134 2.10 -4.26 -0.74
CA HIS A 134 2.78 -2.95 -0.63
C HIS A 134 3.41 -2.76 0.74
N THR A 135 2.69 -3.06 1.84
CA THR A 135 3.23 -2.86 3.18
C THR A 135 4.50 -3.67 3.44
N GLU A 136 4.53 -4.93 3.01
CA GLU A 136 5.68 -5.82 3.18
C GLU A 136 6.85 -5.47 2.25
N THR A 137 6.56 -5.07 1.00
CA THR A 137 7.56 -4.58 0.05
C THR A 137 8.23 -3.31 0.59
N HIS A 138 7.43 -2.35 1.07
CA HIS A 138 7.90 -1.08 1.60
C HIS A 138 8.69 -1.24 2.91
N ALA A 139 8.32 -2.19 3.76
CA ALA A 139 9.09 -2.54 4.95
C ALA A 139 10.52 -2.95 4.60
N ARG A 140 10.68 -3.84 3.61
CA ARG A 140 11.97 -4.37 3.14
C ARG A 140 12.82 -3.33 2.40
N LEU A 141 12.20 -2.49 1.58
CA LEU A 141 12.90 -1.35 0.97
C LEU A 141 13.43 -0.36 2.02
N GLY A 142 12.74 -0.26 3.15
CA GLY A 142 13.01 0.71 4.20
C GLY A 142 12.77 2.14 3.75
N ILE A 143 12.98 3.07 4.70
CA ILE A 143 12.74 4.51 4.47
C ILE A 143 13.64 5.04 3.36
N LEU A 144 14.93 4.68 3.36
CA LEU A 144 15.89 5.17 2.38
C LEU A 144 15.62 4.60 0.98
N GLY A 145 15.14 3.36 0.86
CA GLY A 145 14.79 2.78 -0.43
C GLY A 145 13.59 3.48 -1.05
N GLN A 146 12.55 3.75 -0.26
CA GLN A 146 11.35 4.48 -0.71
C GLN A 146 11.69 5.92 -1.11
N ILE A 147 12.42 6.67 -0.28
CA ILE A 147 12.77 8.07 -0.59
C ILE A 147 13.64 8.19 -1.85
N ARG A 148 14.52 7.21 -2.08
CA ARG A 148 15.38 7.18 -3.27
C ARG A 148 14.69 6.60 -4.52
N GLY A 149 13.42 6.21 -4.43
CA GLY A 149 12.69 5.62 -5.55
C GLY A 149 13.33 4.32 -6.05
N LYS A 150 13.85 3.48 -5.15
CA LYS A 150 14.50 2.21 -5.53
C LYS A 150 13.55 1.21 -6.18
N MET A 151 12.24 1.41 -6.06
CA MET A 151 11.24 0.65 -6.78
C MET A 151 10.31 1.63 -7.50
N PRO A 152 10.16 1.51 -8.84
CA PRO A 152 9.24 2.35 -9.58
C PRO A 152 7.78 1.92 -9.28
N ALA A 153 6.85 2.86 -9.43
CA ALA A 153 5.43 2.63 -9.12
C ALA A 153 4.84 1.43 -9.89
N TRP A 154 5.19 1.29 -11.17
CA TRP A 154 4.72 0.14 -11.95
C TRP A 154 5.20 -1.21 -11.41
N PHE A 155 6.41 -1.29 -10.84
CA PHE A 155 6.92 -2.54 -10.31
C PHE A 155 6.22 -2.88 -8.99
N ASP A 156 6.04 -1.90 -8.12
CA ASP A 156 5.35 -2.06 -6.84
C ASP A 156 3.89 -2.52 -7.02
N GLU A 157 3.17 -1.89 -7.96
CA GLU A 157 1.78 -2.22 -8.28
C GLU A 157 1.66 -3.55 -9.03
N GLY A 158 2.57 -3.79 -9.99
CA GLY A 158 2.64 -5.06 -10.71
C GLY A 158 2.91 -6.23 -9.76
N LEU A 159 3.87 -6.09 -8.84
CA LEU A 159 4.18 -7.10 -7.83
C LEU A 159 2.97 -7.36 -6.92
N SER A 160 2.26 -6.31 -6.52
CA SER A 160 1.06 -6.43 -5.69
C SER A 160 -0.07 -7.17 -6.40
N VAL A 161 -0.23 -6.99 -7.72
CA VAL A 161 -1.15 -7.81 -8.55
C VAL A 161 -0.72 -9.28 -8.58
N LEU A 162 0.58 -9.55 -8.70
CA LEU A 162 1.08 -10.93 -8.77
C LEU A 162 0.90 -11.69 -7.45
N VAL A 163 1.20 -11.06 -6.32
CA VAL A 163 1.09 -11.68 -4.99
C VAL A 163 -0.37 -11.84 -4.57
N SER A 164 -1.23 -10.86 -4.90
CA SER A 164 -2.67 -10.96 -4.67
C SER A 164 -3.41 -11.89 -5.62
N ASP A 165 -2.73 -12.42 -6.65
CA ASP A 165 -3.31 -13.26 -7.71
C ASP A 165 -4.60 -12.66 -8.28
N ASP A 166 -4.58 -11.37 -8.60
CA ASP A 166 -5.81 -10.65 -8.93
C ASP A 166 -6.36 -11.07 -10.31
N PRO A 167 -7.51 -11.78 -10.37
CA PRO A 167 -8.04 -12.31 -11.61
C PRO A 167 -8.60 -11.20 -12.52
N ARG A 168 -8.68 -9.95 -12.06
CA ARG A 168 -9.01 -8.81 -12.93
C ARG A 168 -7.87 -8.56 -13.91
N TYR A 169 -6.63 -8.71 -13.46
CA TYR A 169 -5.43 -8.27 -14.18
C TYR A 169 -4.50 -9.42 -14.61
N LEU A 170 -4.78 -10.64 -14.15
CA LEU A 170 -3.90 -11.79 -14.30
C LEU A 170 -4.67 -13.03 -14.74
N ASN A 171 -4.15 -13.79 -15.70
CA ASN A 171 -4.70 -15.09 -16.07
C ASN A 171 -4.24 -16.16 -15.06
N PRO A 172 -5.00 -17.27 -14.90
CA PRO A 172 -4.53 -18.43 -14.16
C PRO A 172 -3.25 -19.01 -14.77
N GLY A 173 -2.38 -19.62 -13.94
CA GLY A 173 -1.13 -20.24 -14.39
C GLY A 173 0.08 -19.82 -13.54
N THR A 174 1.27 -19.95 -14.12
CA THR A 174 2.59 -19.75 -13.48
C THR A 174 3.63 -19.13 -14.43
N GLY A 175 3.90 -17.83 -14.31
CA GLY A 175 4.92 -17.18 -15.15
C GLY A 175 4.30 -16.27 -16.20
N ILE A 176 5.00 -16.05 -17.31
CA ILE A 176 4.66 -15.04 -18.32
C ILE A 176 3.33 -15.33 -19.02
N GLU A 177 2.90 -16.59 -19.12
CA GLU A 177 1.62 -16.95 -19.73
C GLU A 177 0.40 -16.41 -18.95
N ARG A 178 0.61 -15.97 -17.70
CA ARG A 178 -0.41 -15.27 -16.92
C ARG A 178 -0.70 -13.85 -17.44
N CYS A 179 0.16 -13.29 -18.28
CA CYS A 179 0.01 -11.94 -18.82
C CYS A 179 -1.33 -11.76 -19.54
N LYS A 180 -2.13 -10.78 -19.10
CA LYS A 180 -3.34 -10.34 -19.82
C LYS A 180 -3.08 -9.23 -20.83
N ALA A 181 -2.12 -8.37 -20.55
CA ALA A 181 -1.77 -7.24 -21.39
C ALA A 181 -0.25 -7.03 -21.33
N LEU A 182 0.38 -6.87 -22.49
CA LEU A 182 1.77 -6.44 -22.57
C LEU A 182 1.84 -4.92 -22.36
N PRO A 183 2.94 -4.40 -21.78
CA PRO A 183 3.21 -2.97 -21.79
C PRO A 183 3.32 -2.47 -23.23
N ASP A 184 2.49 -1.48 -23.60
CA ASP A 184 2.49 -0.87 -24.93
C ASP A 184 3.20 0.49 -24.96
N GLN A 185 3.48 1.06 -23.79
CA GLN A 185 4.22 2.30 -23.57
C GLN A 185 5.15 2.13 -22.35
N PRO A 186 6.14 3.02 -22.17
CA PRO A 186 6.89 3.10 -20.92
C PRO A 186 5.95 3.27 -19.73
N LEU A 187 6.08 2.39 -18.73
CA LEU A 187 5.21 2.41 -17.56
C LEU A 187 5.61 3.52 -16.58
N PRO A 188 4.64 4.14 -15.85
CA PRO A 188 4.93 5.22 -14.92
C PRO A 188 5.89 4.81 -13.81
N VAL A 189 6.95 5.58 -13.63
CA VAL A 189 7.95 5.36 -12.57
C VAL A 189 7.52 6.00 -11.27
N SER A 190 6.84 7.14 -11.35
CA SER A 190 6.42 7.93 -10.19
C SER A 190 4.99 7.59 -9.75
N PRO A 191 4.71 7.47 -8.43
CA PRO A 191 3.34 7.35 -7.92
C PRO A 191 2.42 8.52 -8.35
N PHE A 192 2.99 9.71 -8.55
CA PHE A 192 2.24 10.90 -8.98
C PHE A 192 1.80 10.82 -10.44
N GLU A 193 2.52 10.07 -11.27
CA GLU A 193 2.15 9.80 -12.66
C GLU A 193 1.23 8.59 -12.75
N TRP A 194 1.50 7.56 -11.94
CA TRP A 194 0.71 6.35 -11.85
C TRP A 194 -0.74 6.61 -11.44
N ALA A 195 -0.97 7.28 -10.31
CA ALA A 195 -2.30 7.37 -9.71
C ALA A 195 -3.37 8.02 -10.62
N PRO A 196 -3.09 9.13 -11.34
CA PRO A 196 -4.04 9.69 -12.31
C PRO A 196 -4.32 8.79 -13.52
N LEU A 197 -3.33 8.02 -13.97
CA LEU A 197 -3.46 7.12 -15.13
C LEU A 197 -4.23 5.85 -14.75
N ALA A 198 -3.81 5.19 -13.67
CA ALA A 198 -4.48 4.00 -13.12
C ALA A 198 -5.95 4.27 -12.76
N GLY A 199 -6.28 5.50 -12.34
CA GLY A 199 -7.66 5.90 -12.07
C GLY A 199 -8.55 6.04 -13.32
N ARG A 200 -7.96 6.16 -14.51
CA ARG A 200 -8.67 6.27 -15.80
C ARG A 200 -8.68 4.95 -16.55
N ASP A 201 -7.56 4.23 -16.52
CA ASP A 201 -7.38 2.96 -17.20
C ASP A 201 -6.83 1.90 -16.23
N ASN A 202 -7.72 1.00 -15.84
CA ASN A 202 -7.36 -0.12 -14.98
C ASN A 202 -6.50 -1.17 -15.72
N GLY A 203 -6.41 -1.11 -17.05
CA GLY A 203 -5.53 -1.98 -17.85
C GLY A 203 -4.04 -1.80 -17.49
N LEU A 204 -3.67 -0.64 -16.94
CA LEU A 204 -2.31 -0.34 -16.49
C LEU A 204 -1.79 -1.35 -15.45
N TYR A 205 -2.66 -1.86 -14.57
CA TYR A 205 -2.31 -2.90 -13.59
C TYR A 205 -1.94 -4.23 -14.27
N ALA A 206 -2.67 -4.61 -15.33
CA ALA A 206 -2.37 -5.83 -16.08
C ALA A 206 -1.03 -5.71 -16.85
N GLN A 207 -0.76 -4.53 -17.42
CA GLN A 207 0.52 -4.25 -18.07
C GLN A 207 1.69 -4.29 -17.07
N ALA A 208 1.52 -3.65 -15.91
CA ALA A 208 2.51 -3.65 -14.84
C ALA A 208 2.82 -5.05 -14.32
N ALA A 209 1.79 -5.86 -14.05
CA ALA A 209 1.96 -7.25 -13.64
C ALA A 209 2.72 -8.06 -14.69
N CYS A 210 2.40 -7.87 -15.97
CA CYS A 210 3.10 -8.54 -17.05
C CYS A 210 4.57 -8.08 -17.17
N ALA A 211 4.85 -6.80 -17.01
CA ALA A 211 6.22 -6.28 -16.99
C ALA A 211 7.06 -6.91 -15.88
N VAL A 212 6.49 -7.06 -14.67
CA VAL A 212 7.17 -7.73 -13.54
C VAL A 212 7.42 -9.21 -13.85
N LEU A 213 6.46 -9.92 -14.46
CA LEU A 213 6.65 -11.32 -14.86
C LEU A 213 7.76 -11.49 -15.90
N ILE A 214 7.77 -10.65 -16.93
CA ILE A 214 8.82 -10.65 -17.97
C ILE A 214 10.17 -10.39 -17.31
N TRP A 215 10.28 -9.32 -16.52
CA TRP A 215 11.52 -8.98 -15.82
C TRP A 215 12.00 -10.13 -14.93
N ALA A 216 11.10 -10.71 -14.12
CA ALA A 216 11.46 -11.80 -13.22
C ALA A 216 11.94 -13.03 -14.00
N ALA A 217 11.30 -13.39 -15.11
CA ALA A 217 11.72 -14.52 -15.93
C ALA A 217 13.16 -14.37 -16.47
N HIS A 218 13.58 -13.14 -16.80
CA HIS A 218 14.95 -12.85 -17.24
C HIS A 218 15.98 -12.85 -16.11
N GLU A 219 15.56 -12.55 -14.88
CA GLU A 219 16.48 -12.30 -13.74
C GLU A 219 16.59 -13.48 -12.76
N GLY A 220 15.83 -14.56 -12.96
CA GLY A 220 15.85 -15.75 -12.09
C GLY A 220 14.59 -15.98 -11.25
N GLY A 221 13.46 -15.44 -11.70
CA GLY A 221 12.12 -15.62 -11.11
C GLY A 221 11.90 -14.80 -9.84
N ALA A 222 11.00 -15.28 -8.97
CA ALA A 222 10.68 -14.64 -7.70
C ALA A 222 11.91 -14.43 -6.80
N GLN A 223 12.90 -15.33 -6.87
CA GLN A 223 14.12 -15.23 -6.09
C GLN A 223 14.94 -13.96 -6.42
N ALA A 224 14.86 -13.47 -7.65
CA ALA A 224 15.50 -12.22 -8.06
C ALA A 224 14.90 -11.01 -7.33
N ILE A 225 13.58 -11.00 -7.13
CA ILE A 225 12.86 -9.95 -6.38
C ILE A 225 13.33 -9.95 -4.93
N HIS A 226 13.34 -11.11 -4.27
CA HIS A 226 13.82 -11.24 -2.89
C HIS A 226 15.28 -10.77 -2.74
N THR A 227 16.15 -11.17 -3.67
CA THR A 227 17.57 -10.81 -3.65
C THR A 227 17.77 -9.29 -3.82
N ARG A 228 16.99 -8.64 -4.69
CA ARG A 228 17.04 -7.18 -4.85
C ARG A 228 16.50 -6.43 -3.65
N LEU A 229 15.40 -6.89 -3.05
CA LEU A 229 14.89 -6.34 -1.78
C LEU A 229 15.95 -6.43 -0.68
N ALA A 230 16.57 -7.60 -0.50
CA ALA A 230 17.58 -7.82 0.54
C ALA A 230 18.87 -7.02 0.33
N SER A 231 19.34 -6.91 -0.92
CA SER A 231 20.53 -6.11 -1.25
C SER A 231 20.26 -4.60 -1.25
N GLY A 232 18.98 -4.20 -1.32
CA GLY A 232 18.60 -2.82 -1.56
C GLY A 232 19.07 -2.31 -2.93
N THR A 233 19.27 -3.18 -3.91
CA THR A 233 19.54 -2.77 -5.29
C THR A 233 18.29 -2.14 -5.89
N ALA A 234 18.44 -1.12 -6.74
CA ALA A 234 17.30 -0.54 -7.43
C ALA A 234 16.66 -1.57 -8.38
N PHE A 235 15.33 -1.54 -8.45
CA PHE A 235 14.55 -2.21 -9.47
C PHE A 235 14.68 -1.43 -10.80
N PRO A 236 14.46 -2.11 -11.95
CA PRO A 236 14.59 -1.51 -13.29
C PRO A 236 13.76 -0.23 -13.48
#